data_AF-A0A8T5H1C0-F1
#
_entry.id   AF-A0A8T5H1C0-F1
#
_cell.length_a   1.000
_cell.length_b   1.000
_cell.length_c   1.000
_cell.angle_alpha   90.00
_cell.angle_beta   90.00
_cell.angle_gamma   90.00
#
_symmetry.space_group_name_H-M   'P 1'
#
loop_
_entity.id
_entity.type
_entity.pdbx_description
1 polymer ?
#
loop_
_entity_poly.entity_id
_entity_poly.type
_entity_poly.pdbx_seq_one_letter_code
_entity_poly.pdbx_strand_id
1 'polypeptide(L)' 'EERKKENVIHDKLLVIGCARLGSADSMIKVGTIKEIKQVDFGSAPHCLIIPGKLHFVEEEMLNLLKNS' A
#
# COMPACT_ATOMS: atom_id res chain seq x y z
N GLU A 1 18.36 -13.80 17.64
CA GLU A 1 17.06 -13.55 16.97
C GLU A 1 17.22 -13.62 15.46
N GLU A 2 17.03 -14.80 14.87
CA GLU A 2 17.06 -15.00 13.42
C GLU A 2 15.62 -15.02 12.90
N ARG A 3 15.02 -13.84 12.69
CA ARG A 3 13.72 -13.74 12.01
C ARG A 3 13.97 -13.89 10.50
N LYS A 4 13.71 -15.09 9.98
CA LYS A 4 13.78 -15.50 8.57
C LYS A 4 13.34 -14.35 7.63
N LYS A 5 14.30 -13.75 6.94
CA LYS A 5 14.15 -12.53 6.10
C LYS A 5 14.08 -12.82 4.59
N GLU A 6 13.88 -14.07 4.19
CA GLU A 6 13.81 -14.44 2.78
C GLU A 6 12.36 -14.76 2.43
N ASN A 7 11.72 -13.90 1.62
CA ASN A 7 10.34 -13.96 1.11
C ASN A 7 9.24 -13.17 1.83
N VAL A 8 9.53 -12.30 2.81
CA VAL A 8 8.47 -11.42 3.36
C VAL A 8 8.04 -10.34 2.35
N ILE A 9 8.98 -9.87 1.52
CA ILE A 9 8.70 -8.90 0.46
C ILE A 9 8.81 -9.62 -0.88
N HIS A 10 7.68 -9.80 -1.55
CA HIS A 10 7.56 -10.44 -2.86
C HIS A 10 6.53 -9.69 -3.70
N ASP A 11 6.56 -9.84 -5.03
CA ASP A 11 5.76 -9.05 -5.99
C ASP A 11 4.25 -9.08 -5.78
N LYS A 12 3.73 -10.10 -5.10
CA LYS A 12 2.31 -10.27 -4.79
C LYS A 12 1.90 -9.74 -3.41
N LEU A 13 2.84 -9.22 -2.62
CA LEU A 13 2.57 -8.66 -1.31
C LEU A 13 1.64 -7.46 -1.46
N LEU A 14 0.50 -7.48 -0.76
CA LEU A 14 -0.43 -6.35 -0.72
C LEU A 14 0.22 -5.20 0.06
N VAL A 15 0.21 -4.00 -0.53
CA VAL A 15 0.73 -2.77 0.06
C VAL A 15 -0.20 -1.59 -0.28
N ILE A 16 -0.07 -0.51 0.49
CA ILE A 16 -0.82 0.73 0.29
C ILE A 16 0.19 1.86 0.10
N GLY A 17 0.22 2.42 -1.10
CA GLY A 17 1.02 3.60 -1.42
C GLY A 17 0.19 4.87 -1.23
N CYS A 18 0.74 5.84 -0.54
CA CYS A 18 0.11 7.13 -0.25
C CYS A 18 1.03 8.27 -0.66
N ALA A 19 0.46 9.36 -1.18
CA ALA A 19 1.17 10.59 -1.48
C ALA A 19 0.38 11.81 -1.00
N ARG A 20 1.11 12.78 -0.43
CA ARG A 20 0.60 14.09 -0.02
C ARG A 20 -0.70 14.02 0.78
N LEU A 21 -0.79 13.07 1.72
CA LEU A 21 -1.98 12.92 2.56
C LEU A 21 -2.33 14.24 3.26
N GLY A 22 -3.58 14.67 3.13
CA GLY A 22 -4.07 15.95 3.68
C GLY A 22 -4.06 17.13 2.70
N SER A 23 -3.51 16.98 1.49
CA SER A 23 -3.63 17.98 0.42
C SER A 23 -4.79 17.67 -0.55
N ALA A 24 -5.16 18.68 -1.35
CA ALA A 24 -6.19 18.54 -2.39
C ALA A 24 -5.81 17.54 -3.49
N ASP A 25 -4.51 17.33 -3.71
CA ASP A 25 -3.94 16.42 -4.69
C ASP A 25 -3.40 15.13 -4.04
N SER A 26 -3.93 14.76 -2.87
CA SER A 26 -3.57 13.52 -2.19
C SER A 26 -3.93 12.29 -3.01
N MET A 27 -3.13 11.25 -2.88
CA MET A 27 -3.33 9.99 -3.61
C MET A 27 -3.16 8.80 -2.68
N ILE A 28 -4.08 7.85 -2.75
CA ILE A 28 -4.00 6.57 -2.06
C ILE A 28 -4.21 5.48 -3.12
N LYS A 29 -3.28 4.51 -3.18
CA LYS A 29 -3.37 3.36 -4.08
C LYS A 29 -3.09 2.09 -3.30
N VAL A 30 -4.02 1.14 -3.42
CA VAL A 30 -3.94 -0.17 -2.76
C VAL A 30 -3.71 -1.21 -3.83
N GLY A 31 -2.68 -2.03 -3.70
CA GLY A 31 -2.33 -3.00 -4.73
C GLY A 31 -1.21 -3.93 -4.29
N THR A 32 -0.85 -4.86 -5.14
CA THR A 32 0.38 -5.64 -4.96
C THR A 32 1.59 -4.71 -5.09
N ILE A 33 2.71 -5.08 -4.47
CA ILE A 33 3.94 -4.28 -4.54
C ILE A 33 4.41 -4.11 -5.99
N LYS A 34 4.14 -5.08 -6.87
CA LYS A 34 4.43 -4.96 -8.31
C LYS A 34 3.58 -3.87 -8.96
N GLU A 35 2.29 -3.79 -8.66
CA GLU A 35 1.39 -2.76 -9.17
C GLU A 35 1.77 -1.38 -8.63
N ILE A 36 1.98 -1.27 -7.31
CA ILE A 36 2.32 0.00 -6.65
C ILE A 36 3.66 0.56 -7.13
N LYS A 37 4.66 -0.28 -7.45
CA LYS A 37 5.93 0.15 -8.05
C LYS A 37 5.78 0.83 -9.42
N GLN A 38 4.69 0.58 -10.13
CA GLN A 38 4.42 1.16 -11.46
C GLN A 38 3.59 2.45 -11.39
N VAL A 39 3.09 2.82 -10.21
CA VAL A 39 2.28 4.02 -10.01
C VAL A 39 3.18 5.25 -9.92
N ASP A 40 2.86 6.29 -10.69
CA ASP A 40 3.43 7.62 -10.49
C ASP A 40 2.65 8.36 -9.39
N PHE A 41 3.29 8.48 -8.23
CA PHE A 41 2.74 9.21 -7.08
C PHE A 41 2.95 10.72 -7.16
N GLY A 42 3.65 11.22 -8.19
CA GLY A 42 4.00 12.63 -8.34
C GLY A 42 4.96 13.12 -7.26
N SER A 43 4.79 14.38 -6.82
CA SER A 43 5.68 15.01 -5.84
C SER A 43 5.57 14.41 -4.42
N ALA A 44 6.67 14.50 -3.67
CA ALA A 44 6.73 14.15 -2.26
C ALA A 44 5.79 15.02 -1.38
N PRO A 45 5.45 14.59 -0.15
CA PRO A 45 5.88 13.36 0.53
C PRO A 45 5.11 12.10 0.11
N HIS A 46 5.80 10.96 0.18
CA HIS A 46 5.23 9.63 -0.04
C HIS A 46 5.29 8.80 1.24
N CYS A 47 4.33 7.88 1.41
CA CYS A 47 4.26 6.92 2.49
C CYS A 47 3.86 5.55 1.92
N LEU A 48 4.50 4.48 2.42
CA LEU A 48 4.17 3.10 2.05
C LEU A 48 3.78 2.33 3.31
N ILE A 49 2.62 1.70 3.27
CA ILE A 49 2.09 0.89 4.36
C ILE A 49 2.09 -0.58 3.91
N ILE A 50 2.73 -1.43 4.71
CA ILE A 50 2.70 -2.89 4.55
C ILE A 50 1.82 -3.45 5.66
N PRO A 51 0.55 -3.81 5.36
CA PRO A 51 -0.35 -4.34 6.37
C PRO A 51 0.12 -5.72 6.86
N GLY A 52 -0.18 -6.00 8.13
CA GLY A 52 -0.04 -7.34 8.70
C GLY A 52 -1.27 -8.19 8.40
N LYS A 53 -1.72 -8.97 9.38
CA LYS A 53 -3.01 -9.64 9.30
C LYS A 53 -4.12 -8.60 9.42
N LEU A 54 -4.98 -8.53 8.40
CA LEU A 54 -6.12 -7.62 8.37
C LEU A 54 -7.33 -8.24 9.06
N HIS A 55 -8.11 -7.42 9.75
CA HIS A 55 -9.47 -7.75 10.16
C HIS A 55 -10.43 -7.54 8.97
N PHE A 56 -11.58 -8.22 8.98
CA PHE A 56 -12.56 -8.18 7.89
C PHE A 56 -12.97 -6.74 7.51
N VAL A 57 -13.14 -5.85 8.49
CA VAL A 57 -13.49 -4.44 8.26
C VAL A 57 -12.38 -3.69 7.51
N GLU A 58 -11.12 -3.98 7.83
CA GLU A 58 -9.97 -3.35 7.16
C GLU A 58 -9.89 -3.83 5.71
N GLU A 59 -10.16 -5.11 5.44
CA GLU A 59 -10.23 -5.64 4.07
C GLU A 59 -11.34 -4.98 3.25
N GLU A 60 -12.53 -4.80 3.84
CA GLU A 60 -13.65 -4.09 3.20
C GLU A 60 -13.26 -2.64 2.86
N MET A 61 -12.66 -1.92 3.80
CA MET A 61 -12.21 -0.55 3.57
C MET A 61 -11.15 -0.47 2.48
N LEU A 62 -10.19 -1.41 2.45
CA LEU A 62 -9.18 -1.48 1.38
C LEU A 62 -9.80 -1.77 0.02
N ASN A 63 -10.85 -2.61 -0.05
CA ASN A 63 -11.56 -2.86 -1.29
C ASN A 63 -12.32 -1.64 -1.79
N LEU A 64 -12.90 -0.83 -0.91
CA LEU A 64 -13.51 0.45 -1.28
C LEU A 64 -12.49 1.41 -1.88
N LEU A 65 -11.29 1.49 -1.28
CA LEU A 65 -10.20 2.34 -1.77
C LEU A 65 -9.60 1.87 -3.10
N LYS A 66 -9.62 0.56 -3.40
CA LYS A 66 -9.21 0.02 -4.70
C LYS A 66 -10.12 0.44 -5.86
N ASN A 67 -11.42 0.56 -5.56
CA ASN A 67 -12.46 0.85 -6.56
C ASN A 67 -12.72 2.36 -6.74
N SER A 68 -12.00 3.21 -6.01
CA SER A 68 -12.10 4.68 -6.07
C SER A 68 -10.98 5.28 -6.93
#